data_AF-E6MTK7-F1
#
_entry.id   AF-E6MTK7-F1
#
_cell.length_a   1.000
_cell.length_b   1.000
_cell.length_c   1.000
_cell.angle_alpha   90.00
_cell.angle_beta   90.00
_cell.angle_gamma   90.00
#
_symmetry.space_group_name_H-M   'P 1'
#
loop_
_entity.id
_entity.type
_entity.pdbx_description
1 polymer ?
#
loop_
_entity_poly.entity_id
_entity_poly.type
_entity_poly.pdbx_seq_one_letter_code
_entity_poly.pdbx_strand_id
1 'polypeptide(L)' 'MSQCIGKVIAIGETRTGESQRGKWASQQWVVEEQSQQYPEVWVLETFGQDNIDKFDVHVGDVVSV' A
#
# COMPACT_ATOMS: atom_id res chain seq x y z
N MET A 1 -13.05 4.34 -13.08
CA MET A 1 -12.25 3.72 -11.99
C MET A 1 -11.15 2.95 -12.68
N SER A 2 -9.90 3.43 -12.63
CA SER A 2 -8.77 2.64 -13.13
C SER A 2 -8.47 1.59 -12.08
N GLN A 3 -8.70 0.32 -12.43
CA GLN A 3 -8.31 -0.82 -11.61
C GLN A 3 -6.86 -1.16 -11.99
N CYS A 4 -5.95 -1.13 -11.02
CA CYS A 4 -4.56 -1.53 -11.23
C CYS A 4 -4.34 -2.89 -10.58
N ILE A 5 -3.89 -3.88 -11.36
CA ILE A 5 -3.49 -5.20 -10.86
C ILE A 5 -1.97 -5.26 -10.98
N GLY A 6 -1.30 -5.20 -9.84
CA GLY A 6 0.15 -5.17 -9.79
C GLY A 6 0.69 -5.99 -8.64
N LYS A 7 2.00 -6.20 -8.65
CA LYS A 7 2.73 -6.92 -7.62
C LYS A 7 3.32 -5.92 -6.63
N VAL A 8 3.18 -6.17 -5.33
CA VAL A 8 3.85 -5.39 -4.30
C VAL A 8 5.33 -5.68 -4.34
N ILE A 9 6.14 -4.64 -4.62
CA ILE A 9 7.59 -4.74 -4.73
C ILE A 9 8.30 -4.20 -3.49
N ALA A 10 7.67 -3.30 -2.76
CA ALA A 10 8.22 -2.75 -1.54
C ALA A 10 7.14 -2.35 -0.54
N ILE A 11 7.51 -2.50 0.73
CA ILE A 11 6.72 -2.15 1.89
C ILE A 11 7.48 -1.06 2.63
N GLY A 12 6.85 0.09 2.80
CA GLY A 12 7.35 1.17 3.65
C GLY A 12 7.13 0.85 5.13
N GLU A 13 7.91 1.51 5.98
CA GLU A 13 7.74 1.42 7.43
C GLU A 13 6.38 1.97 7.87
N THR A 14 5.75 1.31 8.84
CA THR A 14 4.51 1.77 9.45
C THR A 14 4.80 3.02 10.31
N ARG A 15 4.28 4.17 9.88
CA ARG A 15 4.39 5.44 10.59
C ARG A 15 3.20 5.60 11.51
N THR A 16 3.45 5.76 12.80
CA THR A 16 2.40 6.03 13.78
C THR A 16 2.60 7.40 14.42
N GLY A 17 1.51 8.10 14.74
CA GLY A 17 1.58 9.37 15.45
C GLY A 17 0.30 9.66 16.22
N GLU A 18 0.33 10.72 17.02
CA GLU A 18 -0.83 11.22 17.76
C GLU A 18 -1.15 12.63 17.27
N SER A 19 -2.37 12.80 16.73
CA SER A 19 -2.88 14.10 16.28
C SER A 19 -3.95 14.60 17.25
N GLN A 20 -4.39 15.86 17.11
CA GLN A 20 -5.57 16.36 17.83
C GLN A 20 -6.84 15.52 17.62
N ARG A 21 -6.90 14.72 16.55
CA ARG A 21 -8.03 13.83 16.22
C ARG A 21 -7.84 12.39 16.73
N GLY A 22 -6.74 12.11 17.42
CA GLY A 22 -6.39 10.78 17.95
C GLY A 22 -5.15 10.17 17.29
N LYS A 23 -4.87 8.92 17.68
CA LYS A 23 -3.76 8.11 17.15
C LYS A 23 -4.03 7.78 15.68
N TRP A 24 -3.01 7.96 14.84
CA TRP A 24 -3.04 7.57 13.44
C TRP A 24 -1.87 6.64 13.15
N ALA A 25 -2.09 5.72 12.22
CA ALA A 25 -1.06 4.89 11.63
C ALA A 25 -1.17 5.02 10.11
N SER A 26 -0.04 5.04 9.42
CA SER A 26 0.05 5.07 7.97
C SER A 26 1.12 4.09 7.51
N GLN A 27 0.85 3.36 6.44
CA GLN A 27 1.83 2.51 5.79
C GLN A 27 1.81 2.70 4.28
N GLN A 28 3.01 2.80 3.71
CA GLN A 28 3.20 2.97 2.27
C GLN A 28 3.48 1.63 1.60
N TRP A 29 2.88 1.42 0.44
CA TRP A 29 3.02 0.23 -0.38
C TRP A 29 3.42 0.64 -1.78
N VAL A 30 4.40 -0.06 -2.35
CA VAL A 30 4.82 0.17 -3.73
C VAL A 30 4.37 -1.02 -4.56
N VAL A 31 3.48 -0.76 -5.51
CA VAL A 31 2.91 -1.74 -6.43
C VAL A 31 3.44 -1.47 -7.82
N GLU A 32 3.93 -2.50 -8.48
CA GLU A 32 4.40 -2.45 -9.86
C GLU A 32 3.48 -3.27 -10.76
N GLU A 33 3.01 -2.66 -11.84
CA GLU A 33 2.17 -3.35 -12.81
C GLU A 33 2.99 -4.33 -13.66
N GLN A 34 2.69 -5.63 -13.58
CA GLN A 34 3.48 -6.68 -14.26
C GLN A 34 3.05 -6.96 -15.71
N SER A 35 1.91 -6.40 -16.15
CA SER A 35 1.29 -6.78 -17.43
C SER A 35 1.68 -5.90 -18.62
N GLN A 36 2.42 -4.81 -18.39
CA GLN A 36 2.75 -3.83 -19.42
C GLN A 36 4.24 -3.82 -19.75
N GLN A 37 4.56 -3.52 -21.01
CA GLN A 37 5.95 -3.38 -21.48
C GLN A 37 6.70 -2.23 -20.78
N TYR A 38 5.97 -1.24 -20.27
CA TYR A 38 6.47 -0.16 -19.41
C TYR A 38 5.70 -0.21 -18.10
N PRO A 39 6.23 -0.90 -17.07
CA PRO A 39 5.51 -1.08 -15.83
C PRO A 39 5.32 0.26 -15.13
N GLU A 40 4.07 0.59 -14.81
CA GLU A 40 3.78 1.73 -13.95
C GLU A 40 4.04 1.35 -12.49
N VAL A 41 4.74 2.22 -11.77
CA VAL A 41 4.99 2.06 -10.33
C VAL A 41 4.05 2.98 -9.57
N TRP A 42 3.23 2.37 -8.72
CA TRP A 42 2.18 3.01 -7.95
C TRP A 42 2.60 3.02 -6.48
N VAL A 43 2.59 4.21 -5.87
CA VAL A 43 2.82 4.38 -4.43
C VAL A 43 1.49 4.62 -3.75
N LEU A 44 1.09 3.69 -2.91
CA LEU A 44 -0.17 3.69 -2.19
C LEU A 44 0.10 3.95 -0.72
N GLU A 45 -0.77 4.70 -0.08
CA GLU A 45 -0.68 4.99 1.34
C GLU A 45 -1.98 4.56 2.01
N THR A 46 -1.88 3.63 2.96
CA THR A 46 -3.01 3.13 3.74
C THR A 46 -3.00 3.79 5.10
N PHE A 47 -4.10 4.46 5.45
CA PHE A 47 -4.29 5.11 6.74
C PHE A 47 -5.19 4.28 7.67
N GLY A 48 -4.85 4.28 8.95
CA GLY A 48 -5.56 3.59 10.02
C GLY A 48 -4.93 2.25 10.35
N GLN A 49 -4.64 2.02 11.63
CA GLN A 49 -4.07 0.77 12.13
C GLN A 49 -4.96 -0.42 11.75
N ASP A 50 -6.28 -0.26 11.88
CA ASP A 50 -7.26 -1.30 11.53
C ASP A 50 -7.22 -1.71 10.05
N ASN A 51 -6.90 -0.78 9.15
CA ASN A 51 -6.78 -1.10 7.72
C ASN A 51 -5.42 -1.75 7.43
N ILE A 52 -4.35 -1.23 8.02
CA ILE A 52 -3.01 -1.78 7.88
C ILE A 52 -2.97 -3.24 8.35
N ASP A 53 -3.53 -3.53 9.52
CA ASP A 53 -3.58 -4.89 10.08
C ASP A 53 -4.52 -5.82 9.29
N LYS A 54 -5.53 -5.25 8.60
CA LYS A 54 -6.48 -6.01 7.78
C LYS A 54 -5.90 -6.40 6.42
N PHE A 55 -5.12 -5.51 5.83
CA PHE A 55 -4.41 -5.76 4.58
C PHE A 55 -3.03 -6.33 4.91
N ASP A 56 -3.01 -7.61 5.34
CA ASP A 56 -1.81 -8.42 5.61
C ASP A 56 -1.05 -8.75 4.30
N VAL A 57 -0.66 -7.69 3.60
CA VAL A 57 -0.08 -7.72 2.26
C VAL A 57 1.44 -7.74 2.37
N HIS A 58 2.05 -8.70 1.70
CA HIS A 58 3.49 -8.94 1.74
C HIS A 58 4.18 -8.55 0.42
N VAL A 59 5.50 -8.31 0.48
CA VAL A 59 6.30 -8.16 -0.74
C VAL A 59 6.17 -9.45 -1.55
N GLY A 60 5.74 -9.32 -2.79
CA GLY A 60 5.50 -10.45 -3.66
C GLY A 60 4.03 -10.70 -3.99
N ASP A 61 3.11 -10.15 -3.20
CA ASP A 61 1.68 -10.36 -3.38
C ASP A 61 1.16 -9.57 -4.58
N VAL A 62 0.20 -10.16 -5.30
CA VAL A 62 -0.51 -9.50 -6.39
C VAL A 62 -1.78 -8.88 -5.82
N VAL A 63 -1.86 -7.55 -5.89
CA VAL A 63 -2.97 -6.77 -5.35
C VAL A 63 -3.72 -6.07 -6.47
N SER A 64 -5.04 -5.96 -6.30
CA SER A 64 -5.91 -5.15 -7.15
C SER A 64 -6.32 -3.90 -6.38
N VAL A 65 -6.06 -2.73 -6.96
CA VAL A 65 -6.29 -1.40 -6.36
C VAL A 65 -7.30 -0.63 -7.19
#